data_AF-A0A0J9FEP0-F1
#
_entry.id   AF-A0A0J9FEP0-F1
#
_cell.length_a   1.000
_cell.length_b   1.000
_cell.length_c   1.000
_cell.angle_alpha   90.00
_cell.angle_beta   90.00
_cell.angle_gamma   90.00
#
_symmetry.space_group_name_H-M   'P 1'
#
loop_
_entity.id
_entity.type
_entity.pdbx_description
1 polymer ?
#
loop_
_entity_poly.entity_id
_entity_poly.type
_entity_poly.pdbx_seq_one_letter_code
_entity_poly.pdbx_strand_id
1 'polypeptide(L)'
;MKGKLKFEKPIVVSAVCLSMILSVGSCAGDGFDEETFSGGVTNTQLESPDASKVSFEKLAGKPSVKVEWPVIMGAGGYLFSMYIVDDPTNPVAVVKDSIIDGCSVACTYLDDTNYKVEIKTLGNDKYNNKDAASVSEVTWSTLVPATTIPAGTDLNTYFENNPITSGKDVEVAYELEAGGSYTISGDLNLGVNNVQLRGNKVNHAKVTFTGSGAIVSSGGGMALKFIDFDCDVVSKGSFVKFGDVPEEIKGMNSYGIVTNPMIIQSCEIRNVRHYLVNINGKKYAIQNFIVRDCLIKFYQDAEIFNFNSNNSFVKDFELSSSTLYNLSEASNGRFMRVAGGKGADVGWADCSMNFTSNTFYNISCDQEAFNSNVWNRQKNTVNLSKNIFYDSCKGEFNRRIVGGRTDNAKTCDNNCYWYKGGSGLEKEANGNYGDKSTSAYGVDPGFKDPANGDFTVRHSEVISHGSGDPRWLK
;
A
#
# COMPACT_ATOMS: atom_id res chain seq x y z
N MET A 1 14.55 48.25 -9.81
CA MET A 1 13.55 48.17 -8.72
C MET A 1 12.40 47.27 -9.17
N LYS A 2 11.78 46.57 -8.20
CA LYS A 2 10.73 45.53 -8.30
C LYS A 2 11.27 44.10 -8.37
N GLY A 3 11.70 43.63 -7.20
CA GLY A 3 11.72 42.21 -6.87
C GLY A 3 10.32 41.63 -6.88
N LYS A 4 10.18 40.38 -7.30
CA LYS A 4 8.98 39.58 -7.11
C LYS A 4 9.34 38.33 -6.32
N LEU A 5 8.58 38.18 -5.24
CA LEU A 5 8.67 37.19 -4.20
C LEU A 5 8.73 35.75 -4.74
N LYS A 6 9.64 34.96 -4.19
CA LYS A 6 9.60 33.49 -4.21
C LYS A 6 8.48 33.07 -3.26
N PHE A 7 7.52 32.31 -3.77
CA PHE A 7 6.57 31.57 -2.93
C PHE A 7 7.08 30.15 -2.78
N GLU A 8 7.52 29.80 -1.58
CA GLU A 8 7.61 28.41 -1.14
C GLU A 8 6.17 27.92 -0.90
N LYS A 9 5.78 26.81 -1.53
CA LYS A 9 4.45 26.22 -1.34
C LYS A 9 4.58 24.99 -0.42
N PRO A 10 3.83 24.93 0.69
CA PRO A 10 3.62 23.68 1.41
C PRO A 10 2.66 22.80 0.61
N ILE A 11 2.84 21.49 0.74
CA ILE A 11 1.97 20.46 0.18
C ILE A 11 0.59 20.61 0.83
N VAL A 12 -0.37 21.16 0.09
CA VAL A 12 -1.79 21.19 0.50
C VAL A 12 -2.44 19.93 -0.05
N VAL A 13 -2.59 18.92 0.80
CA VAL A 13 -3.52 17.81 0.54
C VAL A 13 -4.92 18.39 0.63
N SER A 14 -5.62 18.47 -0.50
CA SER A 14 -7.00 18.90 -0.59
C SER A 14 -7.92 17.85 0.06
N ALA A 15 -8.10 17.93 1.38
CA ALA A 15 -9.14 17.21 2.11
C ALA A 15 -10.39 18.09 2.23
N VAL A 16 -11.37 17.87 1.35
CA VAL A 16 -12.71 18.43 1.53
C VAL A 16 -13.40 17.61 2.63
N CYS A 17 -13.27 18.05 3.89
CA CYS A 17 -14.01 17.50 5.02
C CYS A 17 -15.50 17.83 4.85
N LEU A 18 -16.29 16.85 4.44
CA LEU A 18 -17.74 16.93 4.49
C LEU A 18 -18.19 16.53 5.91
N SER A 19 -18.34 17.52 6.80
CA SER A 19 -18.91 17.33 8.14
C SER A 19 -20.41 17.01 8.03
N MET A 20 -20.79 15.73 8.09
CA MET A 20 -22.18 15.35 8.33
C MET A 20 -22.40 15.25 9.84
N ILE A 21 -23.09 16.24 10.39
CA ILE A 21 -23.61 16.25 11.76
C ILE A 21 -24.89 15.41 11.74
N LEU A 22 -24.88 14.23 12.35
CA LEU A 22 -26.08 13.42 12.60
C LEU A 22 -26.51 13.64 14.05
N SER A 23 -27.37 14.63 14.27
CA SER A 23 -28.10 14.82 15.52
C SER A 23 -29.40 14.01 15.46
N VAL A 24 -29.46 12.85 16.12
CA VAL A 24 -30.72 12.15 16.35
C VAL A 24 -31.43 12.77 17.57
N GLY A 25 -32.37 13.66 17.28
CA GLY A 25 -33.38 14.11 18.26
C GLY A 25 -34.70 13.43 17.98
N SER A 26 -35.22 12.65 18.93
CA SER A 26 -36.65 12.34 19.02
C SER A 26 -37.06 12.44 20.48
N CYS A 27 -37.73 13.55 20.80
CA CYS A 27 -38.37 13.78 22.08
C CYS A 27 -39.61 12.90 22.19
N ALA A 28 -39.65 12.02 23.20
CA ALA A 28 -40.92 11.72 23.85
C ALA A 28 -41.26 12.94 24.70
N GLY A 29 -42.29 13.68 24.30
CA GLY A 29 -42.83 14.76 25.12
C GLY A 29 -43.58 14.16 26.29
N ASP A 30 -42.95 14.17 27.47
CA ASP A 30 -43.65 14.05 28.75
C ASP A 30 -43.51 15.38 29.50
N GLY A 31 -44.64 15.90 29.97
CA GLY A 31 -44.79 17.21 30.54
C GLY A 31 -44.39 17.23 32.01
N PHE A 32 -43.10 17.46 32.25
CA PHE A 32 -42.58 17.94 33.52
C PHE A 32 -41.76 19.22 33.28
N ASP A 33 -41.72 20.03 34.33
CA ASP A 33 -41.36 21.45 34.40
C ASP A 33 -39.99 21.79 33.77
N GLU A 34 -39.67 23.09 33.64
CA GLU A 34 -38.37 23.60 33.17
C GLU A 34 -37.20 23.12 34.07
N GLU A 35 -36.87 21.84 33.98
CA GLU A 35 -35.66 21.21 34.48
C GLU A 35 -34.51 21.81 33.67
N THR A 36 -33.99 22.94 34.16
CA THR A 36 -32.70 23.44 33.73
C THR A 36 -31.68 22.41 34.18
N PHE A 37 -31.34 21.46 33.31
CA PHE A 37 -30.24 20.52 33.51
C PHE A 37 -28.94 21.32 33.68
N SER A 38 -28.66 21.68 34.92
CA SER A 38 -27.40 22.24 35.37
C SER A 38 -26.51 21.06 35.70
N GLY A 39 -25.32 21.01 35.10
CA GLY A 39 -24.32 20.00 35.46
C GLY A 39 -23.79 20.14 36.89
N GLY A 40 -24.28 21.10 37.67
CA GLY A 40 -23.89 21.35 39.07
C GLY A 40 -22.50 21.98 39.24
N VAL A 41 -21.71 22.08 38.17
CA VAL A 41 -20.33 22.60 38.19
C VAL A 41 -20.33 24.08 37.80
N THR A 42 -19.92 24.94 38.73
CA THR A 42 -19.76 26.39 38.52
C THR A 42 -18.49 26.88 39.18
N ASN A 43 -17.96 28.03 38.75
CA ASN A 43 -16.78 28.70 39.33
C ASN A 43 -15.54 27.79 39.42
N THR A 44 -15.42 26.83 38.50
CA THR A 44 -14.42 25.75 38.58
C THR A 44 -13.44 25.81 37.41
N GLN A 45 -12.19 25.44 37.69
CA GLN A 45 -11.18 25.14 36.69
C GLN A 45 -11.45 23.71 36.17
N LEU A 46 -11.91 23.57 34.92
CA LEU A 46 -12.24 22.24 34.37
C LEU A 46 -10.98 21.39 34.14
N GLU A 47 -11.19 20.10 33.96
CA GLU A 47 -10.16 19.14 33.53
C GLU A 47 -10.48 18.63 32.12
N SER A 48 -9.45 18.22 31.39
CA SER A 48 -9.64 17.55 30.10
C SER A 48 -10.02 16.09 30.31
N PRO A 49 -10.70 15.43 29.33
CA PRO A 49 -11.13 14.05 29.47
C PRO A 49 -9.97 13.11 29.78
N ASP A 50 -10.18 12.12 30.64
CA ASP A 50 -9.17 11.10 30.93
C ASP A 50 -8.75 10.38 29.63
N ALA A 51 -7.47 10.49 29.27
CA ALA A 51 -6.89 9.93 28.05
C ALA A 51 -7.15 8.41 27.92
N SER A 52 -7.19 7.67 29.05
CA SER A 52 -7.45 6.23 29.06
C SER A 52 -8.90 5.85 28.75
N LYS A 53 -9.82 6.83 28.79
CA LYS A 53 -11.25 6.67 28.50
C LYS A 53 -11.62 7.17 27.10
N VAL A 54 -10.65 7.63 26.32
CA VAL A 54 -10.86 7.97 24.92
C VAL A 54 -10.86 6.70 24.09
N SER A 55 -11.86 6.53 23.24
CA SER A 55 -12.05 5.33 22.42
C SER A 55 -12.09 5.67 20.94
N PHE A 56 -11.72 4.67 20.12
CA PHE A 56 -11.62 4.78 18.67
C PHE A 56 -12.41 3.64 18.04
N GLU A 57 -13.43 3.98 17.24
CA GLU A 57 -14.27 3.01 16.53
C GLU A 57 -14.19 3.26 15.02
N LYS A 58 -13.70 2.29 14.26
CA LYS A 58 -13.73 2.35 12.79
C LYS A 58 -15.17 2.26 12.30
N LEU A 59 -15.62 3.25 11.53
CA LEU A 59 -16.96 3.31 10.95
C LEU A 59 -17.00 2.57 9.62
N ALA A 60 -18.13 1.92 9.32
CA ALA A 60 -18.32 1.21 8.06
C ALA A 60 -18.48 2.15 6.85
N GLY A 61 -18.06 1.70 5.67
CA GLY A 61 -18.32 2.35 4.38
C GLY A 61 -17.18 3.23 3.85
N LYS A 62 -16.74 4.23 4.62
CA LYS A 62 -15.58 5.09 4.28
C LYS A 62 -14.51 4.95 5.35
N PRO A 63 -13.23 5.24 5.05
CA PRO A 63 -12.15 5.18 6.04
C PRO A 63 -12.30 6.32 7.06
N SER A 64 -13.23 6.16 7.99
CA SER A 64 -13.57 7.10 9.04
C SER A 64 -13.49 6.41 10.40
N VAL A 65 -12.99 7.13 11.40
CA VAL A 65 -12.90 6.70 12.79
C VAL A 65 -13.71 7.67 13.66
N LYS A 66 -14.58 7.13 14.50
CA LYS A 66 -15.23 7.87 15.58
C LYS A 66 -14.29 7.91 16.77
N VAL A 67 -13.96 9.11 17.22
CA VAL A 67 -13.24 9.36 18.46
C VAL A 67 -14.26 9.81 19.50
N GLU A 68 -14.30 9.15 20.65
CA GLU A 68 -15.29 9.42 21.70
C GLU A 68 -14.61 9.50 23.07
N TRP A 69 -15.05 10.45 23.89
CA TRP A 69 -14.51 10.73 25.23
C TRP A 69 -15.62 10.95 26.26
N PRO A 70 -15.35 10.82 27.57
CA PRO A 70 -16.37 11.08 28.59
C PRO A 70 -16.76 12.55 28.65
N VAL A 71 -18.02 12.80 29.01
CA VAL A 71 -18.54 14.16 29.26
C VAL A 71 -17.87 14.75 30.50
N ILE A 72 -17.35 15.96 30.37
CA ILE A 72 -16.92 16.83 31.47
C ILE A 72 -18.08 17.76 31.83
N MET A 73 -18.61 17.59 33.04
CA MET A 73 -19.73 18.40 33.52
C MET A 73 -19.35 19.87 33.62
N GLY A 74 -20.22 20.75 33.09
CA GLY A 74 -19.99 22.20 33.09
C GLY A 74 -19.08 22.71 31.96
N ALA A 75 -18.67 21.85 31.03
CA ALA A 75 -17.93 22.24 29.82
C ALA A 75 -18.77 23.14 28.89
N GLY A 76 -18.11 24.06 28.19
CA GLY A 76 -18.70 24.83 27.08
C GLY A 76 -18.48 24.20 25.70
N GLY A 77 -17.72 23.10 25.64
CA GLY A 77 -17.32 22.40 24.44
C GLY A 77 -15.92 21.81 24.59
N TYR A 78 -15.36 21.28 23.52
CA TYR A 78 -14.00 20.73 23.49
C TYR A 78 -13.22 21.24 22.29
N LEU A 79 -11.97 21.65 22.50
CA LEU A 79 -11.03 21.89 21.43
C LEU A 79 -10.36 20.57 21.05
N PHE A 80 -10.52 20.15 19.81
CA PHE A 80 -10.09 18.86 19.28
C PHE A 80 -9.09 19.05 18.12
N SER A 81 -7.98 18.31 18.19
CA SER A 81 -7.03 18.16 17.10
C SER A 81 -6.63 16.70 16.92
N MET A 82 -6.42 16.27 15.68
CA MET A 82 -5.94 14.95 15.32
C MET A 82 -4.82 15.10 14.29
N TYR A 83 -3.70 14.42 14.53
CA TYR A 83 -2.50 14.49 13.70
C TYR A 83 -2.05 13.09 13.30
N ILE A 84 -1.56 12.96 12.07
CA ILE A 84 -0.70 11.86 11.66
C ILE A 84 0.69 12.12 12.25
N VAL A 85 1.24 11.11 12.93
CA VAL A 85 2.53 11.15 13.64
C VAL A 85 3.46 10.00 13.24
N ASP A 86 3.37 9.55 11.98
CA ASP A 86 4.35 8.61 11.42
C ASP A 86 5.77 9.17 11.50
N ASP A 87 5.91 10.49 11.33
CA ASP A 87 7.07 11.28 11.76
C ASP A 87 6.66 12.16 12.96
N PRO A 88 6.99 11.76 14.20
CA PRO A 88 6.66 12.55 15.38
C PRO A 88 7.29 13.95 15.40
N THR A 89 8.36 14.18 14.63
CA THR A 89 9.02 15.48 14.54
C THR A 89 8.33 16.44 13.57
N ASN A 90 7.54 15.91 12.63
CA ASN A 90 6.79 16.66 11.63
C ASN A 90 5.32 16.17 11.55
N PRO A 91 4.51 16.38 12.61
CA PRO A 91 3.13 15.93 12.63
C PRO A 91 2.29 16.63 11.56
N VAL A 92 1.45 15.86 10.86
CA VAL A 92 0.55 16.37 9.82
C VAL A 92 -0.87 16.42 10.36
N ALA A 93 -1.46 17.61 10.43
CA ALA A 93 -2.83 17.77 10.93
C ALA A 93 -3.85 17.11 9.99
N VAL A 94 -4.71 16.26 10.55
CA VAL A 94 -5.93 15.74 9.93
C VAL A 94 -7.09 16.67 10.24
N VAL A 95 -7.22 17.03 11.52
CA VAL A 95 -8.14 18.04 12.04
C VAL A 95 -7.34 18.90 13.00
N LYS A 96 -7.54 20.21 12.98
CA LYS A 96 -6.81 21.13 13.85
C LYS A 96 -7.74 22.16 14.46
N ASP A 97 -7.62 22.32 15.78
CA ASP A 97 -8.26 23.36 16.58
C ASP A 97 -9.78 23.45 16.35
N SER A 98 -10.44 22.30 16.17
CA SER A 98 -11.88 22.24 15.93
C SER A 98 -12.64 22.28 17.24
N ILE A 99 -13.64 23.15 17.36
CA ILE A 99 -14.52 23.18 18.53
C ILE A 99 -15.66 22.18 18.31
N ILE A 100 -15.80 21.24 19.25
CA ILE A 100 -16.81 20.18 19.23
C ILE A 100 -17.83 20.45 20.34
N ASP A 101 -19.09 20.58 19.94
CA ASP A 101 -20.25 20.60 20.84
C ASP A 101 -20.78 19.16 20.96
N GLY A 102 -20.34 18.47 22.01
CA GLY A 102 -20.57 17.04 22.23
C GLY A 102 -19.29 16.30 22.61
N CYS A 103 -19.40 14.98 22.82
CA CYS A 103 -18.29 14.15 23.32
C CYS A 103 -17.78 13.12 22.31
N SER A 104 -18.03 13.36 21.01
CA SER A 104 -17.47 12.55 19.93
C SER A 104 -17.31 13.32 18.63
N VAL A 105 -16.41 12.86 17.77
CA VAL A 105 -16.17 13.39 16.41
C VAL A 105 -15.76 12.27 15.46
N ALA A 106 -16.20 12.34 14.21
CA ALA A 106 -15.76 11.43 13.15
C ALA A 106 -14.67 12.07 12.30
N CYS A 107 -13.52 11.40 12.17
CA CYS A 107 -12.38 11.85 11.38
C CYS A 107 -12.06 10.84 10.29
N THR A 108 -11.58 11.28 9.13
CA THR A 108 -11.01 10.36 8.13
C THR A 108 -9.67 9.81 8.62
N TYR A 109 -9.36 8.57 8.27
CA TYR A 109 -8.05 7.96 8.55
C TYR A 109 -7.46 7.29 7.30
N LEU A 110 -6.17 7.01 7.38
CA LEU A 110 -5.38 6.20 6.46
C LEU A 110 -4.93 4.91 7.16
N ASP A 111 -4.87 3.82 6.40
CA ASP A 111 -4.30 2.55 6.86
C ASP A 111 -2.79 2.67 7.13
N ASP A 112 -2.24 1.74 7.92
CA ASP A 112 -0.82 1.69 8.30
C ASP A 112 -0.25 3.06 8.75
N THR A 113 -0.93 3.72 9.68
CA THR A 113 -0.64 5.11 10.08
C THR A 113 -0.80 5.30 11.60
N ASN A 114 0.13 6.03 12.20
CA ASN A 114 0.09 6.42 13.61
C ASN A 114 -0.53 7.81 13.78
N TYR A 115 -1.32 7.97 14.85
CA TYR A 115 -2.05 9.18 15.15
C TYR A 115 -1.82 9.65 16.58
N LYS A 116 -1.89 10.98 16.75
CA LYS A 116 -2.03 11.66 18.04
C LYS A 116 -3.31 12.47 18.05
N VAL A 117 -4.10 12.33 19.09
CA VAL A 117 -5.30 13.14 19.36
C VAL A 117 -5.03 14.02 20.58
N GLU A 118 -5.45 15.27 20.47
CA GLU A 118 -5.40 16.29 21.51
C GLU A 118 -6.83 16.77 21.81
N ILE A 119 -7.24 16.70 23.08
CA ILE A 119 -8.57 17.15 23.53
C ILE A 119 -8.40 18.08 24.71
N LYS A 120 -8.94 19.30 24.60
CA LYS A 120 -8.97 20.28 25.70
C LYS A 120 -10.41 20.66 26.03
N THR A 121 -10.82 20.52 27.29
CA THR A 121 -12.14 21.03 27.71
C THR A 121 -12.15 22.55 27.71
N LEU A 122 -13.14 23.14 27.05
CA LEU A 122 -13.36 24.59 27.05
C LEU A 122 -14.27 24.99 28.22
N GLY A 123 -13.96 26.14 28.80
CA GLY A 123 -14.72 26.75 29.87
C GLY A 123 -16.14 27.11 29.43
N ASN A 124 -16.96 27.50 30.40
CA ASN A 124 -18.33 27.91 30.15
C ASN A 124 -18.62 29.19 30.93
N ASP A 125 -18.66 30.30 30.20
CA ASP A 125 -18.86 31.64 30.77
C ASP A 125 -20.17 31.76 31.55
N LYS A 126 -21.23 31.07 31.12
CA LYS A 126 -22.54 31.05 31.82
C LYS A 126 -22.42 30.53 33.24
N TYR A 127 -21.47 29.62 33.48
CA TYR A 127 -21.23 28.98 34.77
C TYR A 127 -19.94 29.49 35.46
N ASN A 128 -19.29 30.50 34.89
CA ASN A 128 -17.97 31.00 35.33
C ASN A 128 -16.92 29.88 35.45
N ASN A 129 -16.99 28.88 34.56
CA ASN A 129 -16.01 27.80 34.50
C ASN A 129 -14.88 28.17 33.54
N LYS A 130 -13.63 27.84 33.89
CA LYS A 130 -12.45 28.12 33.07
C LYS A 130 -12.05 26.90 32.24
N ASP A 131 -11.48 27.15 31.06
CA ASP A 131 -10.81 26.15 30.20
C ASP A 131 -9.86 25.27 30.97
N ALA A 132 -9.80 23.98 30.66
CA ALA A 132 -8.83 23.07 31.26
C ALA A 132 -7.39 23.57 31.17
N ALA A 133 -6.61 23.36 32.24
CA ALA A 133 -5.22 23.79 32.31
C ALA A 133 -4.29 22.99 31.40
N SER A 134 -4.62 21.71 31.14
CA SER A 134 -3.85 20.79 30.32
C SER A 134 -4.70 20.16 29.22
N VAL A 135 -4.04 19.72 28.16
CA VAL A 135 -4.62 18.93 27.08
C VAL A 135 -4.50 17.45 27.42
N SER A 136 -5.50 16.66 27.04
CA SER A 136 -5.41 15.21 27.04
C SER A 136 -4.82 14.75 25.71
N GLU A 137 -3.67 14.08 25.76
CA GLU A 137 -3.01 13.50 24.60
C GLU A 137 -3.24 11.99 24.54
N VAL A 138 -3.67 11.48 23.38
CA VAL A 138 -3.96 10.05 23.17
C VAL A 138 -3.35 9.58 21.86
N THR A 139 -2.69 8.43 21.87
CA THR A 139 -2.15 7.81 20.67
C THR A 139 -3.07 6.73 20.14
N TRP A 140 -3.22 6.65 18.83
CA TRP A 140 -3.95 5.59 18.15
C TRP A 140 -3.21 5.16 16.89
N SER A 141 -3.27 3.89 16.54
CA SER A 141 -2.61 3.38 15.34
C SER A 141 -3.55 2.47 14.56
N THR A 142 -3.45 2.54 13.24
CA THR A 142 -4.11 1.60 12.33
C THR A 142 -3.22 0.40 11.98
N LEU A 143 -1.97 0.39 12.45
CA LEU A 143 -1.04 -0.72 12.29
C LEU A 143 -1.45 -1.91 13.17
N VAL A 144 -1.19 -3.13 12.66
CA VAL A 144 -1.31 -4.36 13.46
C VAL A 144 -0.30 -4.31 14.61
N PRO A 145 -0.67 -4.63 15.86
CA PRO A 145 0.30 -4.74 16.96
C PRO A 145 1.45 -5.68 16.59
N ALA A 146 2.69 -5.26 16.84
CA ALA A 146 3.87 -6.00 16.39
C ALA A 146 4.86 -6.32 17.51
N THR A 147 5.61 -7.39 17.33
CA THR A 147 6.78 -7.72 18.14
C THR A 147 8.03 -7.06 17.54
N THR A 148 8.73 -6.24 18.31
CA THR A 148 9.94 -5.55 17.84
C THR A 148 11.13 -6.52 17.74
N ILE A 149 11.87 -6.47 16.63
CA ILE A 149 13.12 -7.21 16.43
C ILE A 149 14.31 -6.25 16.57
N PRO A 150 15.26 -6.48 17.48
CA PRO A 150 16.39 -5.57 17.70
C PRO A 150 17.28 -5.40 16.47
N ALA A 151 17.79 -4.19 16.23
CA ALA A 151 18.75 -3.94 15.16
C ALA A 151 20.04 -4.78 15.32
N GLY A 152 20.71 -5.06 14.19
CA GLY A 152 21.90 -5.92 14.12
C GLY A 152 21.60 -7.41 14.04
N THR A 153 20.32 -7.78 13.96
CA THR A 153 19.86 -9.17 13.98
C THR A 153 19.88 -9.80 12.59
N ASP A 154 20.35 -11.05 12.51
CA ASP A 154 20.08 -11.93 11.38
C ASP A 154 18.68 -12.55 11.52
N LEU A 155 17.81 -12.30 10.53
CA LEU A 155 16.40 -12.67 10.62
C LEU A 155 16.20 -14.19 10.61
N ASN A 156 17.03 -14.95 9.90
CA ASN A 156 16.98 -16.41 9.95
C ASN A 156 17.23 -16.90 11.38
N THR A 157 18.31 -16.42 12.01
CA THR A 157 18.65 -16.75 13.40
C THR A 157 17.55 -16.33 14.38
N TYR A 158 16.91 -15.19 14.16
CA TYR A 158 15.81 -14.73 15.02
C TYR A 158 14.61 -15.67 14.99
N PHE A 159 14.14 -16.04 13.79
CA PHE A 159 12.96 -16.88 13.64
C PHE A 159 13.22 -18.37 13.90
N GLU A 160 14.49 -18.81 13.84
CA GLU A 160 14.89 -20.11 14.39
C GLU A 160 14.72 -20.17 15.91
N ASN A 161 15.11 -19.09 16.62
CA ASN A 161 14.97 -19.00 18.08
C ASN A 161 13.57 -18.57 18.54
N ASN A 162 12.80 -17.93 17.67
CA ASN A 162 11.43 -17.48 17.92
C ASN A 162 10.50 -17.98 16.80
N PRO A 163 10.20 -19.29 16.75
CA PRO A 163 9.39 -19.85 15.68
C PRO A 163 7.99 -19.23 15.61
N ILE A 164 7.52 -18.96 14.39
CA ILE A 164 6.18 -18.43 14.15
C ILE A 164 5.18 -19.60 14.15
N THR A 165 4.21 -19.57 15.08
CA THR A 165 3.23 -20.66 15.27
C THR A 165 1.78 -20.18 15.26
N SER A 166 1.49 -19.01 14.69
CA SER A 166 0.14 -18.42 14.68
C SER A 166 -0.81 -19.07 13.68
N GLY A 167 -0.28 -19.80 12.70
CA GLY A 167 -1.05 -20.36 11.59
C GLY A 167 -1.56 -19.29 10.62
N LYS A 168 -2.35 -19.72 9.64
CA LYS A 168 -2.88 -18.85 8.58
C LYS A 168 -3.99 -17.90 9.03
N ASP A 169 -4.74 -18.25 10.08
CA ASP A 169 -5.99 -17.55 10.41
C ASP A 169 -5.77 -16.30 11.30
N VAL A 170 -4.58 -16.15 11.88
CA VAL A 170 -4.22 -15.01 12.74
C VAL A 170 -3.03 -14.28 12.14
N GLU A 171 -3.23 -13.02 11.76
CA GLU A 171 -2.13 -12.14 11.33
C GLU A 171 -1.27 -11.77 12.53
N VAL A 172 0.04 -12.01 12.42
CA VAL A 172 1.04 -11.56 13.39
C VAL A 172 2.03 -10.61 12.72
N ALA A 173 2.39 -9.55 13.42
CA ALA A 173 3.34 -8.57 12.91
C ALA A 173 4.66 -8.57 13.68
N TYR A 174 5.75 -8.38 12.94
CA TYR A 174 7.09 -8.15 13.45
C TYR A 174 7.60 -6.82 12.91
N GLU A 175 8.12 -5.99 13.81
CA GLU A 175 8.57 -4.64 13.47
C GLU A 175 10.08 -4.51 13.67
N LEU A 176 10.75 -4.10 12.60
CA LEU A 176 12.16 -3.75 12.59
C LEU A 176 12.31 -2.30 13.08
N GLU A 177 13.30 -2.05 13.94
CA GLU A 177 13.58 -0.74 14.49
C GLU A 177 13.86 0.29 13.38
N ALA A 178 13.46 1.55 13.63
CA ALA A 178 13.63 2.64 12.67
C ALA A 178 15.10 2.83 12.28
N GLY A 179 15.41 2.71 10.98
CA GLY A 179 16.77 2.78 10.44
C GLY A 179 17.69 1.62 10.85
N GLY A 180 17.16 0.59 11.53
CA GLY A 180 17.91 -0.58 11.97
C GLY A 180 18.50 -1.35 10.79
N SER A 181 19.64 -2.03 11.01
CA SER A 181 20.31 -2.86 10.00
C SER A 181 20.16 -4.34 10.33
N TYR A 182 19.84 -5.16 9.34
CA TYR A 182 19.51 -6.58 9.49
C TYR A 182 20.07 -7.39 8.34
N THR A 183 20.20 -8.70 8.54
CA THR A 183 20.61 -9.64 7.49
C THR A 183 19.61 -10.76 7.26
N ILE A 184 19.63 -11.30 6.04
CA ILE A 184 19.02 -12.58 5.68
C ILE A 184 20.14 -13.48 5.14
N SER A 185 20.55 -14.46 5.94
CA SER A 185 21.65 -15.39 5.64
C SER A 185 21.23 -16.61 4.83
N GLY A 186 19.93 -16.94 4.81
CA GLY A 186 19.38 -18.10 4.09
C GLY A 186 17.91 -17.91 3.74
N ASP A 187 17.20 -19.01 3.50
CA ASP A 187 15.74 -18.93 3.27
C ASP A 187 15.02 -18.50 4.55
N LEU A 188 14.49 -17.29 4.55
CA LEU A 188 13.66 -16.77 5.63
C LEU A 188 12.25 -17.36 5.48
N ASN A 189 12.01 -18.50 6.13
CA ASN A 189 10.78 -19.26 5.97
C ASN A 189 9.69 -18.83 6.95
N LEU A 190 8.64 -18.18 6.43
CA LEU A 190 7.46 -17.76 7.19
C LEU A 190 6.46 -18.90 7.39
N GLY A 191 6.64 -20.02 6.69
CA GLY A 191 5.77 -21.19 6.77
C GLY A 191 4.34 -20.89 6.30
N VAL A 192 3.37 -21.56 6.92
CA VAL A 192 1.93 -21.40 6.64
C VAL A 192 1.30 -20.24 7.43
N ASN A 193 2.12 -19.43 8.10
CA ASN A 193 1.63 -18.35 8.95
C ASN A 193 1.22 -17.12 8.12
N ASN A 194 0.26 -16.34 8.64
CA ASN A 194 -0.05 -15.01 8.11
C ASN A 194 0.84 -13.95 8.77
N VAL A 195 1.87 -13.49 8.08
CA VAL A 195 2.94 -12.69 8.69
C VAL A 195 3.10 -11.34 8.03
N GLN A 196 3.10 -10.28 8.84
CA GLN A 196 3.59 -8.97 8.47
C GLN A 196 5.02 -8.78 9.00
N LEU A 197 6.00 -8.61 8.13
CA LEU A 197 7.32 -8.10 8.48
C LEU A 197 7.40 -6.65 8.01
N ARG A 198 7.56 -5.72 8.94
CA ARG A 198 7.61 -4.29 8.59
C ARG A 198 8.76 -3.55 9.25
N GLY A 199 9.22 -2.48 8.63
CA GLY A 199 10.07 -1.48 9.28
C GLY A 199 9.28 -0.25 9.71
N ASN A 200 9.98 0.85 9.98
CA ASN A 200 9.38 2.14 10.24
C ASN A 200 9.08 2.88 8.92
N LYS A 201 7.91 3.53 8.85
CA LYS A 201 7.38 4.19 7.64
C LYS A 201 8.20 5.39 7.13
N VAL A 202 8.98 6.03 8.00
CA VAL A 202 9.77 7.23 7.65
C VAL A 202 11.24 6.90 7.51
N ASN A 203 11.77 6.15 8.48
CA ASN A 203 13.16 5.71 8.49
C ASN A 203 13.19 4.19 8.33
N HIS A 204 13.08 3.74 7.07
CA HIS A 204 13.03 2.32 6.71
C HIS A 204 14.17 1.52 7.35
N ALA A 205 13.83 0.31 7.79
CA ALA A 205 14.85 -0.66 8.18
C ALA A 205 15.61 -1.15 6.93
N LYS A 206 16.89 -1.47 7.09
CA LYS A 206 17.78 -1.92 6.02
C LYS A 206 18.06 -3.40 6.17
N VAL A 207 17.62 -4.21 5.20
CA VAL A 207 17.80 -5.66 5.20
C VAL A 207 18.72 -6.05 4.05
N THR A 208 19.86 -6.65 4.37
CA THR A 208 20.83 -7.12 3.36
C THR A 208 20.82 -8.63 3.29
N PHE A 209 20.61 -9.19 2.09
CA PHE A 209 20.86 -10.61 1.88
C PHE A 209 22.36 -10.87 1.94
N THR A 210 22.78 -11.85 2.74
CA THR A 210 24.18 -12.27 2.88
C THR A 210 24.43 -13.67 2.32
N GLY A 211 23.36 -14.39 1.98
CA GLY A 211 23.39 -15.66 1.24
C GLY A 211 22.39 -15.68 0.08
N SER A 212 22.35 -16.79 -0.67
CA SER A 212 21.45 -16.96 -1.82
C SER A 212 20.00 -17.30 -1.44
N GLY A 213 19.56 -16.89 -0.25
CA GLY A 213 18.25 -17.18 0.29
C GLY A 213 17.13 -16.37 -0.36
N ALA A 214 15.90 -16.68 0.03
CA ALA A 214 14.69 -15.94 -0.33
C ALA A 214 13.80 -15.76 0.89
N ILE A 215 12.84 -14.84 0.81
CA ILE A 215 11.69 -14.85 1.72
C ILE A 215 10.73 -15.93 1.22
N VAL A 216 10.41 -16.90 2.07
CA VAL A 216 9.59 -18.06 1.71
C VAL A 216 8.24 -18.00 2.39
N SER A 217 7.17 -18.01 1.59
CA SER A 217 5.80 -18.19 2.09
C SER A 217 5.25 -19.54 1.65
N SER A 218 4.59 -20.25 2.57
CA SER A 218 3.89 -21.49 2.27
C SER A 218 2.36 -21.31 2.22
N GLY A 219 1.87 -20.07 2.08
CA GLY A 219 0.48 -19.78 1.73
C GLY A 219 -0.44 -19.29 2.85
N GLY A 220 0.13 -18.83 3.98
CA GLY A 220 -0.63 -18.22 5.07
C GLY A 220 -1.00 -16.74 4.85
N GLY A 221 -0.42 -16.06 3.87
CA GLY A 221 -0.43 -14.60 3.76
C GLY A 221 0.94 -14.01 4.11
N MET A 222 1.28 -12.87 3.52
CA MET A 222 2.56 -12.23 3.74
C MET A 222 2.43 -10.73 3.47
N ALA A 223 2.93 -9.89 4.36
CA ALA A 223 3.06 -8.46 4.11
C ALA A 223 4.49 -8.00 4.42
N LEU A 224 5.18 -7.46 3.42
CA LEU A 224 6.46 -6.78 3.57
C LEU A 224 6.22 -5.28 3.45
N LYS A 225 6.50 -4.50 4.50
CA LYS A 225 6.23 -3.05 4.50
C LYS A 225 7.38 -2.20 5.02
N PHE A 226 7.65 -1.05 4.42
CA PHE A 226 8.57 -0.04 4.97
C PHE A 226 10.02 -0.53 5.20
N ILE A 227 10.54 -1.31 4.26
CA ILE A 227 11.87 -1.92 4.36
C ILE A 227 12.65 -1.68 3.06
N ASP A 228 13.93 -1.38 3.22
CA ASP A 228 14.91 -1.32 2.14
C ASP A 228 15.69 -2.63 2.07
N PHE A 229 15.45 -3.41 1.02
CA PHE A 229 16.14 -4.66 0.75
C PHE A 229 17.30 -4.48 -0.21
N ASP A 230 18.43 -5.13 0.07
CA ASP A 230 19.54 -5.30 -0.88
C ASP A 230 19.75 -6.78 -1.20
N CYS A 231 19.47 -7.14 -2.45
CA CYS A 231 19.50 -8.50 -2.97
C CYS A 231 20.78 -8.82 -3.76
N ASP A 232 21.83 -8.00 -3.68
CA ASP A 232 22.96 -8.06 -4.61
C ASP A 232 23.62 -9.44 -4.73
N VAL A 233 23.72 -10.18 -3.62
CA VAL A 233 24.30 -11.53 -3.55
C VAL A 233 23.41 -12.63 -4.15
N VAL A 234 22.14 -12.34 -4.45
CA VAL A 234 21.15 -13.32 -4.91
C VAL A 234 21.19 -13.43 -6.44
N SER A 235 22.24 -14.05 -7.00
CA SER A 235 22.56 -13.98 -8.43
C SER A 235 21.68 -14.81 -9.37
N LYS A 236 20.97 -15.84 -8.88
CA LYS A 236 20.03 -16.72 -9.64
C LYS A 236 18.85 -17.19 -8.79
N GLY A 237 18.53 -16.43 -7.74
CA GLY A 237 17.55 -16.81 -6.72
C GLY A 237 16.19 -16.16 -6.94
N SER A 238 15.49 -15.91 -5.85
CA SER A 238 14.22 -15.17 -5.87
C SER A 238 14.21 -14.24 -4.67
N PHE A 239 13.69 -13.04 -4.80
CA PHE A 239 13.43 -12.20 -3.63
C PHE A 239 12.35 -12.86 -2.74
N VAL A 240 11.23 -13.22 -3.35
CA VAL A 240 10.16 -14.03 -2.73
C VAL A 240 9.98 -15.35 -3.49
N LYS A 241 9.84 -16.45 -2.76
CA LYS A 241 9.43 -17.73 -3.35
C LYS A 241 8.39 -18.48 -2.52
N PHE A 242 7.75 -19.46 -3.14
CA PHE A 242 6.80 -20.33 -2.46
C PHE A 242 7.42 -21.64 -1.96
N GLY A 243 7.04 -22.02 -0.73
CA GLY A 243 7.40 -23.29 -0.09
C GLY A 243 6.51 -24.45 -0.52
N ASP A 244 6.70 -25.63 0.07
CA ASP A 244 5.78 -26.76 -0.15
C ASP A 244 4.37 -26.42 0.34
N VAL A 245 3.36 -26.88 -0.40
CA VAL A 245 1.94 -26.67 -0.08
C VAL A 245 1.60 -27.47 1.18
N PRO A 246 1.32 -26.80 2.31
CA PRO A 246 0.86 -27.46 3.53
C PRO A 246 -0.52 -28.10 3.33
N GLU A 247 -0.77 -29.20 4.02
CA GLU A 247 -2.05 -29.93 3.89
C GLU A 247 -3.25 -29.09 4.35
N GLU A 248 -3.05 -28.24 5.37
CA GLU A 248 -4.10 -27.40 5.96
C GLU A 248 -4.67 -26.31 5.04
N ILE A 249 -3.95 -25.95 3.97
CA ILE A 249 -4.43 -25.02 2.93
C ILE A 249 -4.71 -25.72 1.60
N LYS A 250 -4.55 -27.05 1.54
CA LYS A 250 -4.86 -27.80 0.33
C LYS A 250 -6.37 -27.84 0.14
N GLY A 251 -6.83 -27.26 -0.95
CA GLY A 251 -8.25 -27.17 -1.29
C GLY A 251 -8.59 -27.87 -2.60
N MET A 252 -9.64 -27.34 -3.26
CA MET A 252 -10.16 -27.84 -4.53
C MET A 252 -9.04 -28.07 -5.54
N ASN A 253 -9.13 -29.17 -6.31
CA ASN A 253 -8.13 -29.56 -7.31
C ASN A 253 -6.67 -29.62 -6.77
N SER A 254 -6.49 -29.82 -5.46
CA SER A 254 -5.20 -29.91 -4.77
C SER A 254 -4.34 -28.65 -4.87
N TYR A 255 -4.95 -27.48 -5.05
CA TYR A 255 -4.25 -26.20 -4.91
C TYR A 255 -3.98 -25.90 -3.43
N GLY A 256 -2.83 -25.31 -3.12
CA GLY A 256 -2.70 -24.48 -1.92
C GLY A 256 -3.50 -23.21 -2.13
N ILE A 257 -4.59 -23.03 -1.39
CA ILE A 257 -5.48 -21.88 -1.54
C ILE A 257 -5.04 -20.80 -0.55
N VAL A 258 -4.55 -19.67 -1.08
CA VAL A 258 -4.09 -18.53 -0.29
C VAL A 258 -5.15 -17.44 -0.37
N THR A 259 -5.98 -17.32 0.66
CA THR A 259 -7.04 -16.29 0.73
C THR A 259 -6.56 -14.99 1.37
N ASN A 260 -5.61 -15.08 2.29
CA ASN A 260 -4.95 -13.92 2.88
C ASN A 260 -4.08 -13.21 1.83
N PRO A 261 -3.98 -11.89 1.88
CA PRO A 261 -3.25 -11.14 0.86
C PRO A 261 -1.74 -11.38 0.93
N MET A 262 -1.10 -11.35 -0.24
CA MET A 262 0.34 -11.27 -0.41
C MET A 262 0.67 -9.82 -0.78
N ILE A 263 1.40 -9.09 0.07
CA ILE A 263 1.60 -7.65 -0.01
C ILE A 263 3.10 -7.33 0.04
N ILE A 264 3.55 -6.49 -0.90
CA ILE A 264 4.83 -5.78 -0.84
C ILE A 264 4.50 -4.30 -0.96
N GLN A 265 4.70 -3.52 0.08
CA GLN A 265 4.23 -2.14 0.16
C GLN A 265 5.31 -1.19 0.66
N SER A 266 5.47 -0.03 0.04
CA SER A 266 6.38 1.02 0.55
C SER A 266 7.79 0.48 0.80
N CYS A 267 8.31 -0.32 -0.12
CA CYS A 267 9.63 -0.94 0.00
C CYS A 267 10.56 -0.45 -1.12
N GLU A 268 11.84 -0.27 -0.79
CA GLU A 268 12.89 -0.18 -1.80
C GLU A 268 13.57 -1.55 -1.93
N ILE A 269 13.53 -2.16 -3.12
CA ILE A 269 14.12 -3.48 -3.34
C ILE A 269 15.21 -3.33 -4.40
N ARG A 270 16.46 -3.40 -3.96
CA ARG A 270 17.63 -3.16 -4.80
C ARG A 270 18.26 -4.45 -5.29
N ASN A 271 18.85 -4.37 -6.49
CA ASN A 271 19.71 -5.40 -7.07
C ASN A 271 19.02 -6.77 -7.21
N VAL A 272 17.74 -6.80 -7.61
CA VAL A 272 17.06 -8.06 -7.95
C VAL A 272 17.60 -8.60 -9.27
N ARG A 273 18.27 -9.76 -9.24
CA ARG A 273 18.98 -10.29 -10.42
C ARG A 273 18.20 -11.33 -11.23
N HIS A 274 17.19 -11.97 -10.64
CA HIS A 274 16.47 -13.08 -11.28
C HIS A 274 14.95 -12.92 -11.11
N TYR A 275 14.31 -13.60 -10.16
CA TYR A 275 12.88 -13.44 -9.88
C TYR A 275 12.62 -12.41 -8.76
N LEU A 276 11.65 -11.51 -8.94
CA LEU A 276 11.03 -10.81 -7.81
C LEU A 276 10.15 -11.78 -7.03
N VAL A 277 9.33 -12.54 -7.74
CA VAL A 277 8.44 -13.55 -7.16
C VAL A 277 8.51 -14.82 -7.98
N ASN A 278 8.73 -15.96 -7.32
CA ASN A 278 8.80 -17.27 -7.95
C ASN A 278 7.88 -18.28 -7.26
N ILE A 279 6.93 -18.84 -8.01
CA ILE A 279 6.08 -19.93 -7.52
C ILE A 279 6.84 -21.21 -7.25
N ASN A 280 8.09 -21.31 -7.72
CA ASN A 280 9.06 -22.32 -7.32
C ASN A 280 8.59 -23.75 -7.56
N GLY A 281 7.93 -23.98 -8.70
CA GLY A 281 7.39 -25.29 -9.05
C GLY A 281 6.19 -25.71 -8.20
N LYS A 282 5.59 -24.83 -7.40
CA LYS A 282 4.50 -25.18 -6.48
C LYS A 282 3.13 -24.96 -7.10
N LYS A 283 2.09 -25.58 -6.52
CA LYS A 283 0.70 -25.53 -6.98
C LYS A 283 -0.15 -24.67 -6.05
N TYR A 284 -0.19 -23.37 -6.31
CA TYR A 284 -0.95 -22.39 -5.52
C TYR A 284 -1.98 -21.66 -6.35
N ALA A 285 -3.15 -21.44 -5.74
CA ALA A 285 -4.12 -20.45 -6.18
C ALA A 285 -4.06 -19.29 -5.19
N ILE A 286 -3.58 -18.13 -5.65
CA ILE A 286 -3.37 -16.95 -4.80
C ILE A 286 -4.51 -15.98 -5.04
N GLN A 287 -5.25 -15.61 -4.00
CA GLN A 287 -6.42 -14.75 -4.16
C GLN A 287 -6.02 -13.32 -4.48
N ASN A 288 -5.14 -12.72 -3.67
CA ASN A 288 -4.70 -11.33 -3.82
C ASN A 288 -3.18 -11.25 -3.76
N PHE A 289 -2.57 -10.63 -4.77
CA PHE A 289 -1.15 -10.27 -4.76
C PHE A 289 -1.00 -8.79 -5.10
N ILE A 290 -0.45 -8.03 -4.16
CA ILE A 290 -0.40 -6.57 -4.19
C ILE A 290 1.05 -6.12 -4.08
N VAL A 291 1.50 -5.31 -5.04
CA VAL A 291 2.74 -4.56 -4.98
C VAL A 291 2.39 -3.08 -5.07
N ARG A 292 2.70 -2.30 -4.04
CA ARG A 292 2.27 -0.90 -3.96
C ARG A 292 3.37 0.01 -3.44
N ASP A 293 3.48 1.22 -3.99
CA ASP A 293 4.39 2.24 -3.45
C ASP A 293 5.86 1.75 -3.36
N CYS A 294 6.31 0.96 -4.33
CA CYS A 294 7.64 0.35 -4.29
C CYS A 294 8.60 0.98 -5.29
N LEU A 295 9.89 1.01 -4.94
CA LEU A 295 10.99 1.28 -5.86
C LEU A 295 11.81 0.00 -6.04
N ILE A 296 11.77 -0.59 -7.23
CA ILE A 296 12.35 -1.92 -7.47
C ILE A 296 13.37 -1.84 -8.61
N LYS A 297 14.63 -2.11 -8.26
CA LYS A 297 15.77 -2.13 -9.18
C LYS A 297 16.10 -3.55 -9.62
N PHE A 298 16.15 -3.76 -10.93
CA PHE A 298 16.49 -5.03 -11.54
C PHE A 298 17.84 -4.99 -12.28
N TYR A 299 18.51 -6.14 -12.25
CA TYR A 299 19.39 -6.60 -13.33
C TYR A 299 18.72 -7.83 -13.95
N GLN A 300 17.68 -7.59 -14.74
CA GLN A 300 16.77 -8.62 -15.22
C GLN A 300 17.48 -9.63 -16.14
N ASP A 301 17.56 -10.88 -15.70
CA ASP A 301 18.02 -12.02 -16.51
C ASP A 301 16.93 -13.11 -16.75
N ALA A 302 15.76 -12.95 -16.13
CA ALA A 302 14.64 -13.89 -16.19
C ALA A 302 13.28 -13.18 -16.05
N GLU A 303 12.19 -13.94 -15.91
CA GLU A 303 10.89 -13.37 -15.60
C GLU A 303 10.90 -12.57 -14.28
N ILE A 304 10.17 -11.46 -14.19
CA ILE A 304 10.05 -10.72 -12.91
C ILE A 304 9.09 -11.46 -11.96
N PHE A 305 7.89 -11.76 -12.46
CA PHE A 305 6.88 -12.55 -11.76
C PHE A 305 6.71 -13.92 -12.43
N ASN A 306 7.21 -14.98 -11.80
CA ASN A 306 7.15 -16.33 -12.34
C ASN A 306 6.13 -17.20 -11.58
N PHE A 307 4.92 -17.28 -12.13
CA PHE A 307 3.85 -18.17 -11.70
C PHE A 307 3.65 -19.37 -12.65
N ASN A 308 4.67 -19.71 -13.44
CA ASN A 308 4.55 -20.70 -14.51
C ASN A 308 4.91 -22.11 -14.08
N SER A 309 4.14 -22.71 -13.18
CA SER A 309 4.24 -24.14 -12.83
C SER A 309 2.92 -24.67 -12.29
N ASN A 310 2.67 -25.96 -12.48
CA ASN A 310 1.58 -26.72 -11.84
C ASN A 310 0.19 -26.07 -11.88
N ASN A 311 -0.13 -25.36 -12.96
CA ASN A 311 -1.37 -24.60 -13.12
C ASN A 311 -1.58 -23.49 -12.08
N SER A 312 -0.54 -23.05 -11.37
CA SER A 312 -0.62 -21.94 -10.43
C SER A 312 -1.03 -20.62 -11.07
N PHE A 313 -1.72 -19.80 -10.29
CA PHE A 313 -2.22 -18.51 -10.75
C PHE A 313 -2.48 -17.54 -9.59
N VAL A 314 -2.58 -16.26 -9.94
CA VAL A 314 -3.05 -15.19 -9.07
C VAL A 314 -4.42 -14.74 -9.59
N LYS A 315 -5.42 -14.66 -8.72
CA LYS A 315 -6.76 -14.20 -9.08
C LYS A 315 -6.78 -12.69 -9.24
N ASP A 316 -6.41 -11.93 -8.21
CA ASP A 316 -6.39 -10.48 -8.24
C ASP A 316 -4.97 -9.99 -8.04
N PHE A 317 -4.37 -9.48 -9.11
CA PHE A 317 -3.04 -8.89 -9.08
C PHE A 317 -3.13 -7.36 -9.13
N GLU A 318 -2.44 -6.69 -8.21
CA GLU A 318 -2.28 -5.24 -8.18
C GLU A 318 -0.80 -4.88 -8.22
N LEU A 319 -0.45 -3.96 -9.13
CA LEU A 319 0.78 -3.20 -9.09
C LEU A 319 0.41 -1.72 -9.15
N SER A 320 0.70 -0.94 -8.11
CA SER A 320 0.27 0.45 -8.07
C SER A 320 1.29 1.41 -7.44
N SER A 321 1.30 2.66 -7.89
CA SER A 321 2.17 3.72 -7.36
C SER A 321 3.64 3.31 -7.27
N SER A 322 4.12 2.47 -8.18
CA SER A 322 5.43 1.82 -8.07
C SER A 322 6.31 2.11 -9.28
N THR A 323 7.62 2.12 -9.04
CA THR A 323 8.64 2.23 -10.08
C THR A 323 9.41 0.93 -10.19
N LEU A 324 9.33 0.29 -11.35
CA LEU A 324 10.11 -0.90 -11.69
C LEU A 324 11.08 -0.51 -12.79
N TYR A 325 12.38 -0.65 -12.52
CA TYR A 325 13.41 -0.25 -13.48
C TYR A 325 14.53 -1.26 -13.59
N ASN A 326 14.98 -1.50 -14.82
CA ASN A 326 16.03 -2.45 -15.13
C ASN A 326 17.26 -1.73 -15.69
N LEU A 327 18.44 -2.06 -15.15
CA LEU A 327 19.73 -1.51 -15.59
C LEU A 327 20.61 -2.54 -16.31
N SER A 328 20.10 -3.74 -16.63
CA SER A 328 20.83 -4.69 -17.48
C SER A 328 21.03 -4.16 -18.91
N GLU A 329 22.17 -4.50 -19.51
CA GLU A 329 22.44 -4.25 -20.93
C GLU A 329 21.46 -4.98 -21.87
N ALA A 330 20.96 -6.15 -21.44
CA ALA A 330 19.92 -6.90 -22.11
C ALA A 330 18.84 -7.30 -21.10
N SER A 331 17.58 -7.17 -21.49
CA SER A 331 16.45 -7.67 -20.70
C SER A 331 16.11 -9.09 -21.15
N ASN A 332 16.41 -10.08 -20.30
CA ASN A 332 16.04 -11.47 -20.55
C ASN A 332 14.79 -11.81 -19.74
N GLY A 333 13.87 -12.57 -20.34
CA GLY A 333 12.61 -12.95 -19.68
C GLY A 333 11.50 -11.89 -19.77
N ARG A 334 10.33 -12.26 -19.27
CA ARG A 334 9.07 -11.50 -19.41
C ARG A 334 8.75 -10.71 -18.13
N PHE A 335 7.86 -9.73 -18.22
CA PHE A 335 7.34 -9.09 -17.02
C PHE A 335 6.63 -10.10 -16.11
N MET A 336 5.74 -10.92 -16.68
CA MET A 336 5.05 -11.95 -15.92
C MET A 336 4.78 -13.20 -16.77
N ARG A 337 4.91 -14.37 -16.14
CA ARG A 337 4.48 -15.64 -16.72
C ARG A 337 3.58 -16.38 -15.76
N VAL A 338 2.46 -16.87 -16.25
CA VAL A 338 1.46 -17.59 -15.45
C VAL A 338 1.14 -18.92 -16.11
N ALA A 339 0.95 -19.97 -15.30
CA ALA A 339 0.58 -21.29 -15.78
C ALA A 339 -0.87 -21.33 -16.32
N GLY A 340 -1.48 -22.52 -16.39
CA GLY A 340 -2.77 -22.73 -17.05
C GLY A 340 -4.01 -22.84 -16.15
N GLY A 341 -3.92 -22.59 -14.85
CA GLY A 341 -5.08 -22.64 -13.94
C GLY A 341 -6.11 -21.55 -14.20
N LYS A 342 -7.26 -21.62 -13.55
CA LYS A 342 -8.31 -20.59 -13.66
C LYS A 342 -9.07 -20.46 -12.34
N GLY A 343 -9.65 -19.29 -12.08
CA GLY A 343 -10.38 -19.01 -10.84
C GLY A 343 -11.47 -20.04 -10.53
N ALA A 344 -12.19 -20.48 -11.57
CA ALA A 344 -13.22 -21.51 -11.45
C ALA A 344 -12.69 -22.86 -10.92
N ASP A 345 -11.40 -23.17 -11.08
CA ASP A 345 -10.79 -24.41 -10.57
C ASP A 345 -10.74 -24.45 -9.03
N VAL A 346 -10.97 -23.31 -8.35
CA VAL A 346 -11.01 -23.22 -6.89
C VAL A 346 -12.28 -22.52 -6.38
N GLY A 347 -13.32 -22.44 -7.23
CA GLY A 347 -14.60 -21.82 -6.86
C GLY A 347 -14.57 -20.28 -6.81
N TRP A 348 -13.57 -19.63 -7.40
CA TRP A 348 -13.52 -18.18 -7.51
C TRP A 348 -14.12 -17.67 -8.84
N ALA A 349 -14.60 -16.44 -8.80
CA ALA A 349 -15.03 -15.70 -9.99
C ALA A 349 -13.82 -15.29 -10.87
N ASP A 350 -14.11 -14.50 -11.91
CA ASP A 350 -13.15 -13.94 -12.87
C ASP A 350 -11.92 -13.32 -12.18
N CYS A 351 -10.77 -13.38 -12.86
CA CYS A 351 -9.52 -12.81 -12.37
C CYS A 351 -9.34 -11.35 -12.82
N SER A 352 -8.51 -10.61 -12.11
CA SER A 352 -8.20 -9.21 -12.38
C SER A 352 -6.71 -8.90 -12.34
N MET A 353 -6.31 -7.92 -13.15
CA MET A 353 -4.97 -7.34 -13.18
C MET A 353 -5.09 -5.82 -13.21
N ASN A 354 -4.57 -5.18 -12.17
CA ASN A 354 -4.69 -3.74 -11.97
C ASN A 354 -3.29 -3.12 -11.96
N PHE A 355 -3.05 -2.21 -12.89
CA PHE A 355 -1.83 -1.42 -12.99
C PHE A 355 -2.20 0.06 -12.95
N THR A 356 -1.87 0.73 -11.85
CA THR A 356 -2.24 2.13 -11.67
C THR A 356 -1.06 2.98 -11.22
N SER A 357 -0.78 4.09 -11.91
CA SER A 357 0.24 5.04 -11.48
C SER A 357 1.62 4.40 -11.32
N ASN A 358 2.05 3.58 -12.28
CA ASN A 358 3.39 2.97 -12.24
C ASN A 358 4.34 3.58 -13.26
N THR A 359 5.63 3.54 -12.97
CA THR A 359 6.70 3.84 -13.92
C THR A 359 7.49 2.57 -14.24
N PHE A 360 7.41 2.11 -15.48
CA PHE A 360 8.21 1.00 -16.01
C PHE A 360 9.34 1.55 -16.87
N TYR A 361 10.58 1.22 -16.51
CA TYR A 361 11.76 1.64 -17.27
C TYR A 361 12.63 0.44 -17.66
N ASN A 362 12.79 0.25 -18.98
CA ASN A 362 13.63 -0.80 -19.55
C ASN A 362 13.27 -2.23 -19.10
N ILE A 363 12.02 -2.44 -18.66
CA ILE A 363 11.53 -3.72 -18.16
C ILE A 363 11.17 -4.61 -19.34
N SER A 364 11.80 -5.78 -19.47
CA SER A 364 11.54 -6.70 -20.58
C SER A 364 11.57 -5.99 -21.94
N CYS A 365 12.46 -5.00 -22.10
CA CYS A 365 12.53 -4.09 -23.26
C CYS A 365 12.43 -4.80 -24.62
N ASP A 366 13.13 -5.92 -24.77
CA ASP A 366 13.17 -6.71 -26.01
C ASP A 366 12.32 -7.99 -25.95
N GLN A 367 11.60 -8.19 -24.85
CA GLN A 367 10.84 -9.39 -24.54
C GLN A 367 9.34 -9.11 -24.42
N GLU A 368 8.53 -10.15 -24.52
CA GLU A 368 7.08 -10.04 -24.35
C GLU A 368 6.75 -9.70 -22.89
N ALA A 369 5.74 -8.86 -22.64
CA ALA A 369 5.28 -8.60 -21.26
C ALA A 369 4.76 -9.85 -20.56
N PHE A 370 3.88 -10.60 -21.24
CA PHE A 370 3.15 -11.71 -20.64
C PHE A 370 3.24 -12.98 -21.50
N ASN A 371 3.30 -14.11 -20.80
CA ASN A 371 2.88 -15.40 -21.33
C ASN A 371 1.99 -16.06 -20.29
N SER A 372 0.68 -16.04 -20.54
CA SER A 372 -0.32 -16.33 -19.53
C SER A 372 -1.41 -17.23 -20.08
N ASN A 373 -1.31 -18.53 -19.78
CA ASN A 373 -2.27 -19.51 -20.27
C ASN A 373 -3.63 -19.40 -19.55
N VAL A 374 -3.65 -18.93 -18.30
CA VAL A 374 -4.87 -18.60 -17.55
C VAL A 374 -5.75 -17.60 -18.29
N TRP A 375 -5.13 -16.54 -18.83
CA TRP A 375 -5.84 -15.40 -19.43
C TRP A 375 -6.42 -15.72 -20.81
N ASN A 376 -6.11 -16.90 -21.33
CA ASN A 376 -6.69 -17.47 -22.54
C ASN A 376 -7.87 -18.41 -22.29
N ARG A 377 -8.20 -18.72 -21.03
CA ARG A 377 -9.09 -19.84 -20.67
C ARG A 377 -10.38 -19.43 -19.94
N GLN A 378 -10.49 -18.19 -19.49
CA GLN A 378 -11.72 -17.63 -18.90
C GLN A 378 -11.77 -16.11 -19.14
N LYS A 379 -12.92 -15.50 -18.87
CA LYS A 379 -13.08 -14.05 -18.89
C LYS A 379 -12.32 -13.43 -17.72
N ASN A 380 -11.55 -12.39 -17.99
CA ASN A 380 -10.83 -11.65 -16.97
C ASN A 380 -10.93 -10.14 -17.22
N THR A 381 -10.53 -9.36 -16.22
CA THR A 381 -10.53 -7.89 -16.28
C THR A 381 -9.13 -7.32 -16.13
N VAL A 382 -8.79 -6.33 -16.96
CA VAL A 382 -7.55 -5.57 -16.88
C VAL A 382 -7.87 -4.09 -16.69
N ASN A 383 -7.25 -3.45 -15.72
CA ASN A 383 -7.30 -2.00 -15.54
C ASN A 383 -5.90 -1.42 -15.66
N LEU A 384 -5.69 -0.51 -16.62
CA LEU A 384 -4.43 0.20 -16.85
C LEU A 384 -4.69 1.69 -16.74
N SER A 385 -4.31 2.34 -15.65
CA SER A 385 -4.51 3.79 -15.51
C SER A 385 -3.23 4.49 -15.12
N LYS A 386 -2.94 5.63 -15.76
CA LYS A 386 -1.87 6.53 -15.36
C LYS A 386 -0.49 5.87 -15.30
N ASN A 387 -0.20 4.88 -16.15
CA ASN A 387 1.13 4.26 -16.16
C ASN A 387 2.05 4.97 -17.17
N ILE A 388 3.36 4.93 -16.91
CA ILE A 388 4.39 5.21 -17.91
C ILE A 388 5.07 3.90 -18.28
N PHE A 389 5.07 3.56 -19.57
CA PHE A 389 5.87 2.50 -20.14
C PHE A 389 7.00 3.11 -20.97
N TYR A 390 8.22 3.09 -20.44
CA TYR A 390 9.42 3.56 -21.12
C TYR A 390 10.31 2.37 -21.50
N ASP A 391 10.53 2.18 -22.81
CA ASP A 391 11.38 1.11 -23.35
C ASP A 391 11.09 -0.26 -22.74
N SER A 392 9.81 -0.57 -22.54
CA SER A 392 9.41 -1.76 -21.81
C SER A 392 8.57 -2.70 -22.69
N CYS A 393 8.68 -4.00 -22.42
CA CYS A 393 7.76 -5.02 -22.90
C CYS A 393 7.61 -5.13 -24.43
N LYS A 394 8.67 -4.80 -25.18
CA LYS A 394 8.66 -4.76 -26.65
C LYS A 394 7.63 -3.80 -27.27
N GLY A 395 7.08 -2.89 -26.47
CA GLY A 395 5.92 -2.06 -26.85
C GLY A 395 4.68 -2.90 -27.15
N GLU A 396 4.49 -4.02 -26.45
CA GLU A 396 3.36 -4.94 -26.66
C GLU A 396 2.63 -5.32 -25.36
N PHE A 397 2.73 -4.50 -24.30
CA PHE A 397 2.10 -4.77 -23.00
C PHE A 397 0.59 -5.02 -23.16
N ASN A 398 -0.12 -4.11 -23.82
CA ASN A 398 -1.57 -4.18 -24.01
C ASN A 398 -2.03 -5.42 -24.77
N ARG A 399 -1.25 -5.85 -25.78
CA ARG A 399 -1.56 -7.05 -26.56
C ARG A 399 -1.40 -8.33 -25.73
N ARG A 400 -0.35 -8.37 -24.91
CA ARG A 400 0.06 -9.59 -24.20
C ARG A 400 -0.74 -9.82 -22.92
N ILE A 401 -1.11 -8.76 -22.20
CA ILE A 401 -1.84 -8.88 -20.92
C ILE A 401 -3.22 -9.53 -21.08
N VAL A 402 -3.90 -9.32 -22.20
CA VAL A 402 -5.20 -9.94 -22.51
C VAL A 402 -5.09 -11.29 -23.23
N GLY A 403 -3.87 -11.80 -23.43
CA GLY A 403 -3.63 -13.09 -24.09
C GLY A 403 -4.07 -13.18 -25.56
N GLY A 404 -4.40 -12.05 -26.20
CA GLY A 404 -4.94 -12.02 -27.56
C GLY A 404 -6.43 -12.36 -27.65
N ARG A 405 -7.16 -12.40 -26.53
CA ARG A 405 -8.62 -12.56 -26.50
C ARG A 405 -9.34 -11.22 -26.54
N THR A 406 -10.51 -11.19 -27.17
CA THR A 406 -11.35 -9.99 -27.32
C THR A 406 -12.51 -9.91 -26.32
N ASP A 407 -12.77 -10.97 -25.55
CA ASP A 407 -13.82 -11.03 -24.52
C ASP A 407 -13.33 -10.68 -23.11
N ASN A 408 -12.02 -10.48 -22.94
CA ASN A 408 -11.45 -9.88 -21.73
C ASN A 408 -11.83 -8.39 -21.69
N ALA A 409 -12.34 -7.96 -20.54
CA ALA A 409 -12.64 -6.54 -20.31
C ALA A 409 -11.34 -5.79 -20.03
N LYS A 410 -11.12 -4.67 -20.72
CA LYS A 410 -9.96 -3.83 -20.47
C LYS A 410 -10.37 -2.36 -20.37
N THR A 411 -10.07 -1.76 -19.22
CA THR A 411 -10.25 -0.33 -18.98
C THR A 411 -8.88 0.33 -19.01
N CYS A 412 -8.77 1.40 -19.78
CA CYS A 412 -7.54 2.17 -19.86
C CYS A 412 -7.81 3.66 -19.64
N ASP A 413 -6.87 4.37 -19.03
CA ASP A 413 -6.95 5.81 -18.86
C ASP A 413 -5.56 6.44 -18.67
N ASN A 414 -5.24 7.49 -19.42
CA ASN A 414 -4.06 8.33 -19.17
C ASN A 414 -2.72 7.56 -19.15
N ASN A 415 -2.55 6.52 -19.98
CA ASN A 415 -1.27 5.80 -20.06
C ASN A 415 -0.33 6.46 -21.07
N CYS A 416 0.93 6.64 -20.67
CA CYS A 416 2.02 7.11 -21.52
C CYS A 416 2.82 5.92 -22.05
N TYR A 417 2.94 5.82 -23.37
CA TYR A 417 3.75 4.81 -24.04
C TYR A 417 4.94 5.49 -24.73
N TRP A 418 6.15 5.03 -24.44
CA TRP A 418 7.36 5.51 -25.11
C TRP A 418 8.29 4.32 -25.36
N TYR A 419 8.64 4.08 -26.62
CA TYR A 419 9.42 2.91 -27.00
C TYR A 419 10.41 3.24 -28.11
N LYS A 420 11.69 3.03 -27.82
CA LYS A 420 12.85 3.17 -28.71
C LYS A 420 12.83 4.49 -29.48
N GLY A 421 12.58 5.59 -28.76
CA GLY A 421 12.56 6.95 -29.30
C GLY A 421 11.29 7.32 -30.10
N GLY A 422 10.28 6.46 -30.10
CA GLY A 422 8.98 6.71 -30.72
C GLY A 422 7.83 6.64 -29.73
N SER A 423 6.66 7.12 -30.16
CA SER A 423 5.45 7.22 -29.31
C SER A 423 4.89 5.87 -28.81
N GLY A 424 5.35 4.72 -29.32
CA GLY A 424 4.83 3.39 -28.94
C GLY A 424 3.36 3.10 -29.30
N LEU A 425 2.59 4.12 -29.69
CA LEU A 425 1.13 4.06 -29.89
C LEU A 425 0.70 3.10 -31.00
N GLU A 426 1.54 2.87 -32.01
CA GLU A 426 1.24 1.96 -33.11
C GLU A 426 0.86 0.56 -32.62
N LYS A 427 1.60 0.06 -31.61
CA LYS A 427 1.37 -1.27 -31.04
C LYS A 427 0.55 -1.22 -29.75
N GLU A 428 0.77 -0.21 -28.92
CA GLU A 428 0.15 -0.14 -27.59
C GLU A 428 -1.28 0.40 -27.62
N ALA A 429 -1.64 1.25 -28.58
CA ALA A 429 -2.98 1.86 -28.67
C ALA A 429 -3.72 1.51 -29.97
N ASN A 430 -3.05 1.62 -31.12
CA ASN A 430 -3.70 1.51 -32.43
C ASN A 430 -4.03 0.06 -32.83
N GLY A 431 -3.27 -0.93 -32.33
CA GLY A 431 -3.52 -2.35 -32.59
C GLY A 431 -4.86 -2.88 -32.03
N ASN A 432 -5.32 -4.05 -32.52
CA ASN A 432 -6.63 -4.64 -32.15
C ASN A 432 -6.83 -4.84 -30.64
N TYR A 433 -5.75 -5.08 -29.92
CA TYR A 433 -5.74 -5.31 -28.47
C TYR A 433 -5.13 -4.14 -27.70
N GLY A 434 -4.95 -2.99 -28.34
CA GLY A 434 -4.34 -1.79 -27.75
C GLY A 434 -5.23 -1.10 -26.72
N ASP A 435 -4.68 -0.13 -26.02
CA ASP A 435 -5.37 0.88 -25.23
C ASP A 435 -6.30 1.68 -26.15
N LYS A 436 -7.61 1.52 -25.97
CA LYS A 436 -8.65 2.19 -26.77
C LYS A 436 -9.23 3.42 -26.10
N SER A 437 -8.63 3.87 -24.99
CA SER A 437 -9.01 5.12 -24.38
C SER A 437 -8.66 6.29 -25.29
N THR A 438 -9.43 7.37 -25.20
CA THR A 438 -9.10 8.63 -25.88
C THR A 438 -7.96 9.39 -25.18
N SER A 439 -7.46 8.87 -24.06
CA SER A 439 -6.44 9.48 -23.21
C SER A 439 -5.09 8.74 -23.26
N ALA A 440 -4.90 7.79 -24.18
CA ALA A 440 -3.58 7.22 -24.47
C ALA A 440 -2.71 8.21 -25.25
N TYR A 441 -1.45 8.36 -24.86
CA TYR A 441 -0.52 9.28 -25.50
C TYR A 441 0.91 8.75 -25.45
N GLY A 442 1.80 9.32 -26.27
CA GLY A 442 3.17 8.83 -26.38
C GLY A 442 4.18 9.95 -26.61
N VAL A 443 4.85 10.32 -25.52
CA VAL A 443 5.87 11.37 -25.44
C VAL A 443 7.01 10.88 -24.56
N ASP A 444 8.22 11.40 -24.76
CA ASP A 444 9.33 11.14 -23.85
C ASP A 444 9.03 11.81 -22.48
N PRO A 445 8.94 11.07 -21.37
CA PRO A 445 8.74 11.64 -20.04
C PRO A 445 9.85 12.63 -19.60
N GLY A 446 11.02 12.57 -20.24
CA GLY A 446 12.14 13.44 -19.94
C GLY A 446 12.72 13.19 -18.55
N PHE A 447 12.84 11.92 -18.16
CA PHE A 447 13.35 11.52 -16.85
C PHE A 447 14.69 12.20 -16.54
N LYS A 448 14.85 12.68 -15.30
CA LYS A 448 16.01 13.46 -14.88
C LYS A 448 17.32 12.68 -14.96
N ASP A 449 17.37 11.48 -14.38
CA ASP A 449 18.56 10.61 -14.36
C ASP A 449 18.15 9.14 -14.10
N PRO A 450 17.49 8.49 -15.07
CA PRO A 450 16.95 7.15 -14.89
C PRO A 450 18.03 6.07 -14.69
N ALA A 451 19.26 6.32 -15.16
CA ALA A 451 20.39 5.41 -14.96
C ALA A 451 20.80 5.28 -13.49
N ASN A 452 20.56 6.33 -12.69
CA ASN A 452 20.81 6.36 -11.25
C ASN A 452 19.52 6.24 -10.42
N GLY A 453 18.40 5.87 -11.05
CA GLY A 453 17.12 5.65 -10.37
C GLY A 453 16.30 6.91 -10.08
N ASP A 454 16.67 8.07 -10.66
CA ASP A 454 15.88 9.31 -10.57
C ASP A 454 14.97 9.46 -11.79
N PHE A 455 13.71 9.05 -11.62
CA PHE A 455 12.68 9.12 -12.65
C PHE A 455 11.85 10.40 -12.57
N THR A 456 12.33 11.47 -11.91
CA THR A 456 11.63 12.75 -11.88
C THR A 456 11.25 13.17 -13.29
N VAL A 457 9.94 13.32 -13.52
CA VAL A 457 9.37 13.63 -14.83
C VAL A 457 9.54 15.11 -15.11
N ARG A 458 9.89 15.47 -16.36
CA ARG A 458 10.03 16.87 -16.78
C ARG A 458 9.06 17.27 -17.88
N HIS A 459 8.44 16.30 -18.55
CA HIS A 459 7.49 16.56 -19.61
C HIS A 459 6.12 16.99 -19.05
N SER A 460 5.64 18.18 -19.44
CA SER A 460 4.44 18.79 -18.85
C SER A 460 3.16 17.99 -19.10
N GLU A 461 3.03 17.34 -20.26
CA GLU A 461 1.86 16.51 -20.59
C GLU A 461 1.76 15.31 -19.63
N VAL A 462 2.89 14.65 -19.35
CA VAL A 462 2.94 13.51 -18.42
C VAL A 462 2.50 13.92 -17.01
N ILE A 463 3.01 15.07 -16.54
CA ILE A 463 2.63 15.65 -15.25
C ILE A 463 1.13 15.99 -15.22
N SER A 464 0.59 16.58 -16.29
CA SER A 464 -0.83 16.98 -16.35
C SER A 464 -1.80 15.79 -16.29
N HIS A 465 -1.42 14.66 -16.87
CA HIS A 465 -2.19 13.42 -16.81
C HIS A 465 -2.00 12.65 -15.49
N GLY A 466 -1.00 13.05 -14.70
CA GLY A 466 -0.63 12.34 -13.48
C GLY A 466 -0.14 10.92 -13.75
N SER A 467 0.46 10.67 -14.91
CA SER A 467 0.92 9.35 -15.33
C SER A 467 2.30 9.05 -14.75
N GLY A 468 2.49 7.85 -14.23
CA GLY A 468 3.70 7.41 -13.56
C GLY A 468 3.50 7.26 -12.06
N ASP A 469 4.56 6.78 -11.41
CA ASP A 469 4.65 6.76 -9.96
C ASP A 469 4.60 8.20 -9.39
N PRO A 470 3.64 8.51 -8.49
CA PRO A 470 3.43 9.86 -7.96
C PRO A 470 4.67 10.49 -7.31
N ARG A 471 5.60 9.66 -6.82
CA ARG A 471 6.87 10.10 -6.23
C ARG A 471 7.71 10.97 -7.18
N TRP A 472 7.50 10.83 -8.48
CA TRP A 472 8.29 11.51 -9.52
C TRP A 472 7.57 12.69 -10.21
N LEU A 473 6.32 12.97 -9.83
CA LEU A 473 5.46 13.96 -10.51
C LEU A 473 5.45 15.32 -9.80
N LYS A 474 6.64 15.81 -9.46
CA LYS A 474 6.83 17.02 -8.63
C LYS A 474 6.77 18.32 -9.40
#